data_AF-A0A821XP89-F1
#
_entry.id   AF-A0A821XP89-F1
#
_cell.length_a   1.000
_cell.length_b   1.000
_cell.length_c   1.000
_cell.angle_alpha   90.00
_cell.angle_beta   90.00
_cell.angle_gamma   90.00
#
_symmetry.space_group_name_H-M   'P 1'
#
loop_
_entity.id
_entity.type
_entity.pdbx_description
1 polymer ?
#
loop_
_entity_poly.entity_id
_entity_poly.type
_entity_poly.pdbx_seq_one_letter_code
_entity_poly.pdbx_strand_id
1 'polypeptide(L)'
;ILCRGNSQWAPPREQLIFHIHQPPNRDSQLRKQGYLCAGCGRHVEKGFAHRYRYCEYTGKYFCRSCHSDKKLFLPSYIITKWDFSSKHSVSNFAFDYLNRIYSDPTFNLNDLNSKLYEKSKQLRLIDELRWSLFYLRHYILTCRFAKEKNLQQILQKLPTYMYTDPYIYSIQDLFKTKSGDLIKVLEPIVINLREHVLTCPLCYAKGFICEICMNDKDIIFPFDLDITSVCPVCQSCFHFQCHENKQYHCPKCQRNKSRNSLTASNRSNTPTNIQQEDDIIT
;
A
#
# COMPACT_ATOMS: atom_id res chain seq x y z
N ILE A 1 30.76 -11.40 -11.96
CA ILE A 1 30.90 -11.25 -13.42
C ILE A 1 29.53 -10.91 -13.98
N LEU A 2 29.31 -9.65 -14.37
CA LEU A 2 28.08 -9.25 -15.07
C LEU A 2 28.20 -9.74 -16.51
N CYS A 3 27.54 -10.85 -16.85
CA CYS A 3 27.48 -11.32 -18.23
C CYS A 3 26.60 -10.36 -19.04
N ARG A 4 27.18 -9.67 -20.03
CA ARG A 4 26.40 -8.92 -21.02
C ARG A 4 25.57 -9.92 -21.84
N GLY A 5 24.27 -9.67 -21.97
CA GLY A 5 23.37 -10.49 -22.79
C GLY A 5 23.69 -10.40 -24.28
N ASN A 6 23.10 -11.30 -25.06
CA ASN A 6 23.13 -11.31 -26.52
C ASN A 6 21.70 -11.36 -27.08
N SER A 7 21.53 -11.50 -28.40
CA SER A 7 20.21 -11.56 -29.04
C SER A 7 19.35 -12.77 -28.63
N GLN A 8 19.98 -13.85 -28.15
CA GLN A 8 19.30 -15.09 -27.78
C GLN A 8 19.04 -15.22 -26.27
N TRP A 9 19.78 -14.47 -25.44
CA TRP A 9 19.69 -14.53 -24.00
C TRP A 9 20.05 -13.20 -23.34
N ALA A 10 19.26 -12.79 -22.36
CA ALA A 10 19.57 -11.68 -21.48
C ALA A 10 19.65 -12.15 -20.02
N PRO A 11 20.56 -11.57 -19.21
CA PRO A 11 20.59 -11.85 -17.78
C PRO A 11 19.24 -11.54 -17.11
N PRO A 12 18.85 -12.32 -16.07
CA PRO A 12 17.64 -12.03 -15.32
C PRO A 12 17.65 -10.59 -14.79
N ARG A 13 16.49 -9.92 -14.91
CA ARG A 13 16.26 -8.61 -14.32
C ARG A 13 15.38 -8.74 -13.11
N GLU A 14 15.62 -7.87 -12.13
CA GLU A 14 14.85 -7.82 -10.90
C GLU A 14 13.47 -7.27 -11.21
N GLN A 15 12.45 -8.07 -10.96
CA GLN A 15 11.06 -7.76 -11.26
C GLN A 15 10.18 -8.45 -10.22
N LEU A 16 9.14 -7.77 -9.74
CA LEU A 16 8.12 -8.39 -8.90
C LEU A 16 7.21 -9.27 -9.76
N ILE A 17 7.23 -10.57 -9.50
CA ILE A 17 6.39 -11.56 -10.19
C ILE A 17 5.30 -12.04 -9.23
N PHE A 18 4.05 -11.72 -9.56
CA PHE A 18 2.87 -12.13 -8.77
C PHE A 18 2.14 -13.35 -9.34
N HIS A 19 2.45 -13.73 -10.58
CA HIS A 19 1.90 -14.93 -11.20
C HIS A 19 2.50 -16.19 -10.55
N ILE A 20 1.64 -17.16 -10.21
CA ILE A 20 2.09 -18.45 -9.69
C ILE A 20 2.45 -19.38 -10.85
N HIS A 21 3.72 -19.77 -10.95
CA HIS A 21 4.17 -20.69 -11.99
C HIS A 21 4.07 -22.15 -11.53
N GLN A 22 3.09 -22.88 -12.06
CA GLN A 22 3.04 -24.33 -11.87
C GLN A 22 4.24 -25.01 -12.56
N PRO A 23 4.83 -26.08 -11.99
CA PRO A 23 5.91 -26.82 -12.65
C PRO A 23 5.44 -27.36 -14.00
N PRO A 24 6.00 -26.88 -15.13
CA PRO A 24 5.59 -27.33 -16.45
C PRO A 24 6.25 -28.67 -16.79
N ASN A 25 5.82 -29.26 -17.90
CA ASN A 25 6.65 -30.29 -18.56
C ASN A 25 8.04 -29.69 -18.87
N ARG A 26 9.10 -30.35 -18.39
CA ARG A 26 10.48 -29.87 -18.47
C ARG A 26 10.92 -29.55 -19.89
N ASP A 27 10.66 -30.44 -20.83
CA ASP A 27 11.11 -30.29 -22.21
C ASP A 27 10.38 -29.14 -22.91
N SER A 28 9.09 -28.98 -22.65
CA SER A 28 8.31 -27.84 -23.14
C SER A 28 8.89 -26.51 -22.64
N GLN A 29 9.21 -26.41 -21.35
CA GLN A 29 9.75 -25.18 -20.80
C GLN A 29 11.19 -24.91 -21.25
N LEU A 30 12.04 -25.95 -21.30
CA LEU A 30 13.39 -25.82 -21.84
C LEU A 30 13.38 -25.36 -23.29
N ARG A 31 12.45 -25.87 -24.12
CA ARG A 31 12.26 -25.39 -25.50
C ARG A 31 11.88 -23.90 -25.55
N LYS A 32 10.96 -23.45 -24.68
CA LYS A 32 10.56 -22.04 -24.58
C LYS A 32 11.71 -21.10 -24.18
N GLN A 33 12.66 -21.56 -23.38
CA GLN A 33 13.86 -20.80 -23.01
C GLN A 33 15.06 -21.06 -23.94
N GLY A 34 14.83 -21.59 -25.15
CA GLY A 34 15.85 -21.81 -26.17
C GLY A 34 16.91 -22.86 -25.81
N TYR A 35 16.59 -23.77 -24.88
CA TYR A 35 17.55 -24.69 -24.26
C TYR A 35 18.76 -23.94 -23.65
N LEU A 36 18.53 -22.77 -23.05
CA LEU A 36 19.56 -22.00 -22.35
C LEU A 36 19.26 -21.93 -20.86
N CYS A 37 20.29 -21.97 -20.02
CA CYS A 37 20.17 -21.61 -18.60
C CYS A 37 19.63 -20.19 -18.47
N ALA A 38 18.52 -20.00 -17.76
CA ALA A 38 17.95 -18.66 -17.57
C ALA A 38 18.89 -17.70 -16.82
N GLY A 39 19.81 -18.21 -15.98
CA GLY A 39 20.71 -17.39 -15.16
C GLY A 39 22.03 -17.01 -15.83
N CYS A 40 22.60 -17.85 -16.69
CA CYS A 40 23.93 -17.61 -17.29
C CYS A 40 24.02 -17.83 -18.80
N GLY A 41 22.92 -18.19 -19.47
CA GLY A 41 22.89 -18.40 -20.92
C GLY A 41 23.61 -19.65 -21.42
N ARG A 42 24.12 -20.52 -20.54
CA ARG A 42 24.75 -21.79 -20.96
C ARG A 42 23.73 -22.73 -21.61
N HIS A 43 24.10 -23.36 -22.72
CA HIS A 43 23.27 -24.37 -23.38
C HIS A 43 22.97 -25.58 -22.49
N VAL A 44 21.75 -26.08 -22.62
CA VAL A 44 21.27 -27.32 -22.00
C VAL A 44 21.46 -28.45 -22.99
N GLU A 45 22.48 -29.26 -22.77
CA GLU A 45 22.67 -30.50 -23.50
C GLU A 45 21.50 -31.47 -23.19
N LYS A 46 20.91 -32.08 -24.22
CA LYS A 46 19.70 -32.92 -24.10
C LYS A 46 19.84 -34.01 -23.03
N GLY A 47 20.99 -34.68 -22.95
CA GLY A 47 21.25 -35.73 -21.95
C GLY A 47 21.38 -35.22 -20.50
N PHE A 48 21.64 -33.93 -20.30
CA PHE A 48 21.84 -33.33 -18.97
C PHE A 48 20.70 -32.40 -18.53
N ALA A 49 19.60 -32.35 -19.29
CA ALA A 49 18.42 -31.55 -18.97
C ALA A 49 17.89 -31.81 -17.56
N HIS A 50 17.95 -33.06 -17.07
CA HIS A 50 17.52 -33.45 -15.72
C HIS A 50 18.30 -32.75 -14.59
N ARG A 51 19.54 -32.29 -14.84
CA ARG A 51 20.39 -31.62 -13.84
C ARG A 51 20.02 -30.16 -13.62
N TYR A 52 19.17 -29.59 -14.48
CA TYR A 52 18.68 -28.22 -14.34
C TYR A 52 17.54 -28.18 -13.32
N ARG A 53 17.46 -27.11 -12.55
CA ARG A 53 16.46 -26.92 -11.49
C ARG A 53 15.47 -25.85 -11.89
N TYR A 54 14.21 -26.08 -11.56
CA TYR A 54 13.12 -25.16 -11.85
C TYR A 54 13.01 -24.12 -10.74
N CYS A 55 13.05 -22.84 -11.09
CA CYS A 55 12.82 -21.76 -10.14
C CYS A 55 11.33 -21.37 -10.19
N GLU A 56 10.61 -21.63 -9.11
CA GLU A 56 9.16 -21.39 -9.02
C GLU A 56 8.80 -19.89 -9.05
N TYR A 57 9.75 -19.01 -8.67
CA TYR A 57 9.57 -17.56 -8.76
C TYR A 57 9.61 -17.03 -10.20
N THR A 58 10.59 -17.47 -11.00
CA THR A 58 10.80 -16.97 -12.38
C THR A 58 10.13 -17.83 -13.45
N GLY A 59 9.68 -19.04 -13.08
CA GLY A 59 9.09 -20.01 -13.99
C GLY A 59 10.06 -20.60 -15.01
N LYS A 60 11.38 -20.58 -14.77
CA LYS A 60 12.40 -21.03 -15.73
C LYS A 60 13.38 -22.04 -15.12
N TYR A 61 14.08 -22.77 -15.99
CA TYR A 61 15.14 -23.70 -15.60
C TYR A 61 16.53 -23.06 -15.54
N PHE A 62 17.30 -23.45 -14.54
CA PHE A 62 18.64 -22.94 -14.24
C PHE A 62 19.63 -24.09 -14.03
N CYS A 63 20.89 -23.88 -14.40
CA CYS A 63 21.95 -24.85 -14.14
C CYS A 63 22.26 -24.90 -12.63
N ARG A 64 23.01 -25.92 -12.19
CA ARG A 64 23.34 -26.14 -10.77
C ARG A 64 24.09 -24.97 -10.12
N SER A 65 24.89 -24.22 -10.88
CA SER A 65 25.62 -23.05 -10.36
C SER A 65 24.72 -21.83 -10.16
N CYS A 66 23.68 -21.67 -10.99
CA CYS A 66 22.72 -20.57 -10.86
C CYS A 66 21.55 -20.89 -9.92
N HIS A 67 21.45 -22.13 -9.45
CA HIS A 67 20.35 -22.60 -8.64
C HIS A 67 20.81 -23.63 -7.61
N SER A 68 21.09 -23.17 -6.40
CA SER A 68 21.60 -24.01 -5.30
C SER A 68 20.51 -24.76 -4.53
N ASP A 69 19.26 -24.75 -5.01
CA ASP A 69 18.09 -25.39 -4.36
C ASP A 69 17.71 -24.74 -3.02
N LYS A 70 18.05 -23.45 -2.89
CA LYS A 70 17.55 -22.63 -1.79
C LYS A 70 16.03 -22.48 -1.92
N LYS A 71 15.36 -22.40 -0.76
CA LYS A 71 13.90 -22.28 -0.70
C LYS A 71 13.45 -21.06 0.09
N LEU A 72 12.42 -20.38 -0.40
CA LEU A 72 11.80 -19.21 0.25
C LEU A 72 10.28 -19.26 0.10
N PHE A 73 9.58 -18.51 0.94
CA PHE A 73 8.18 -18.19 0.71
C PHE A 73 8.08 -17.17 -0.42
N LEU A 74 7.13 -17.35 -1.33
CA LEU A 74 7.01 -16.50 -2.52
C LEU A 74 5.93 -15.44 -2.34
N PRO A 75 6.21 -14.17 -2.70
CA PRO A 75 5.21 -13.10 -2.71
C PRO A 75 3.96 -13.46 -3.50
N SER A 76 4.10 -14.15 -4.64
CA SER A 76 2.97 -14.59 -5.46
C SER A 76 1.97 -15.46 -4.69
N TYR A 77 2.44 -16.41 -3.87
CA TYR A 77 1.57 -17.26 -3.05
C TYR A 77 0.96 -16.50 -1.87
N ILE A 78 1.77 -15.69 -1.20
CA ILE A 78 1.32 -14.89 -0.06
C ILE A 78 0.22 -13.90 -0.50
N ILE A 79 0.43 -13.16 -1.58
CA ILE A 79 -0.48 -12.07 -2.00
C ILE A 79 -1.68 -12.60 -2.77
N THR A 80 -1.56 -13.68 -3.54
CA THR A 80 -2.74 -14.20 -4.29
C THR A 80 -3.58 -15.15 -3.45
N LYS A 81 -2.96 -15.97 -2.60
CA LYS A 81 -3.62 -17.07 -1.88
C LYS A 81 -3.64 -16.91 -0.36
N TRP A 82 -2.94 -15.94 0.21
CA TRP A 82 -2.69 -15.86 1.66
C TRP A 82 -2.03 -17.14 2.21
N ASP A 83 -1.15 -17.74 1.40
CA ASP A 83 -0.52 -19.02 1.71
C ASP A 83 0.92 -18.83 2.22
N PHE A 84 1.15 -19.30 3.45
CA PHE A 84 2.43 -19.26 4.16
C PHE A 84 2.89 -20.68 4.54
N SER A 85 2.35 -21.73 3.92
CA SER A 85 2.46 -23.10 4.41
C SER A 85 3.78 -23.77 4.02
N SER A 86 4.36 -23.39 2.87
CA SER A 86 5.56 -24.06 2.35
C SER A 86 6.52 -23.11 1.64
N LYS A 87 7.80 -23.47 1.66
CA LYS A 87 8.86 -22.77 0.92
C LYS A 87 9.07 -23.44 -0.44
N HIS A 88 9.28 -22.61 -1.46
CA HIS A 88 9.42 -23.00 -2.86
C HIS A 88 10.87 -22.90 -3.34
N SER A 89 11.25 -23.75 -4.27
CA SER A 89 12.62 -23.81 -4.78
C SER A 89 12.88 -22.65 -5.76
N VAL A 90 13.97 -21.91 -5.54
CA VAL A 90 14.30 -20.70 -6.30
C VAL A 90 15.76 -20.65 -6.75
N SER A 91 15.99 -19.96 -7.87
CA SER A 91 17.34 -19.64 -8.36
C SER A 91 18.07 -18.76 -7.35
N ASN A 92 19.40 -18.77 -7.39
CA ASN A 92 20.22 -17.93 -6.51
C ASN A 92 19.91 -16.45 -6.73
N PHE A 93 19.72 -16.03 -7.99
CA PHE A 93 19.28 -14.69 -8.35
C PHE A 93 17.96 -14.30 -7.66
N ALA A 94 16.93 -15.14 -7.78
CA ALA A 94 15.63 -14.87 -7.17
C ALA A 94 15.71 -14.89 -5.64
N PHE A 95 16.51 -15.79 -5.07
CA PHE A 95 16.75 -15.86 -3.64
C PHE A 95 17.35 -14.56 -3.10
N ASP A 96 18.39 -14.05 -3.75
CA ASP A 96 19.09 -12.85 -3.31
C ASP A 96 18.21 -11.60 -3.47
N TYR A 97 17.45 -11.51 -4.58
CA TYR A 97 16.48 -10.43 -4.81
C TYR A 97 15.36 -10.44 -3.75
N LEU A 98 14.69 -11.57 -3.55
CA LEU A 98 13.55 -11.67 -2.63
C LEU A 98 13.92 -11.42 -1.17
N ASN A 99 15.13 -11.80 -0.73
CA ASN A 99 15.60 -11.46 0.61
C ASN A 99 15.88 -9.97 0.77
N ARG A 100 16.37 -9.30 -0.27
CA ARG A 100 16.66 -7.87 -0.22
C ARG A 100 15.40 -7.04 -0.04
N ILE A 101 14.34 -7.38 -0.77
CA ILE A 101 13.06 -6.67 -0.70
C ILE A 101 12.13 -7.16 0.43
N TYR A 102 12.61 -8.08 1.28
CA TYR A 102 11.76 -8.77 2.26
C TYR A 102 11.09 -7.80 3.24
N SER A 103 11.84 -6.78 3.69
CA SER A 103 11.39 -5.72 4.59
C SER A 103 10.94 -4.45 3.87
N ASP A 104 11.03 -4.41 2.53
CA ASP A 104 10.73 -3.18 1.77
C ASP A 104 9.22 -3.00 1.61
N PRO A 105 8.65 -1.84 2.01
CA PRO A 105 7.22 -1.57 1.94
C PRO A 105 6.80 -1.25 0.50
N THR A 106 6.64 -2.30 -0.31
CA THR A 106 6.46 -2.19 -1.77
C THR A 106 5.15 -2.76 -2.29
N PHE A 107 4.38 -3.45 -1.44
CA PHE A 107 3.16 -4.14 -1.85
C PHE A 107 1.92 -3.37 -1.41
N ASN A 108 1.25 -2.69 -2.34
CA ASN A 108 -0.09 -2.17 -2.09
C ASN A 108 -1.11 -3.32 -2.21
N LEU A 109 -1.61 -3.84 -1.07
CA LEU A 109 -2.50 -5.01 -1.08
C LEU A 109 -3.88 -4.70 -1.66
N ASN A 110 -4.37 -3.47 -1.51
CA ASN A 110 -5.66 -3.10 -2.07
C ASN A 110 -5.65 -3.15 -3.60
N ASP A 111 -4.58 -2.63 -4.20
CA ASP A 111 -4.40 -2.63 -5.66
C ASP A 111 -4.06 -4.02 -6.20
N LEU A 112 -3.29 -4.81 -5.44
CA LEU A 112 -2.87 -6.16 -5.86
C LEU A 112 -3.96 -7.20 -5.69
N ASN A 113 -4.64 -7.23 -4.53
CA ASN A 113 -5.67 -8.22 -4.19
C ASN A 113 -6.48 -7.81 -2.94
N SER A 114 -7.43 -6.88 -3.09
CA SER A 114 -8.31 -6.42 -2.00
C SER A 114 -9.11 -7.55 -1.32
N LYS A 115 -9.38 -8.66 -2.02
CA LYS A 115 -10.09 -9.83 -1.46
C LYS A 115 -9.34 -10.51 -0.31
N LEU A 116 -8.07 -10.20 -0.09
CA LEU A 116 -7.31 -10.74 1.05
C LEU A 116 -7.90 -10.32 2.41
N TYR A 117 -8.45 -9.11 2.51
CA TYR A 117 -9.06 -8.60 3.75
C TYR A 117 -10.31 -9.40 4.16
N GLU A 118 -10.96 -10.07 3.21
CA GLU A 118 -12.07 -10.99 3.47
C GLU A 118 -11.58 -12.35 3.99
N LYS A 119 -10.42 -12.81 3.50
CA LYS A 119 -9.86 -14.14 3.80
C LYS A 119 -9.16 -14.23 5.15
N SER A 120 -8.66 -13.11 5.67
CA SER A 120 -7.84 -13.09 6.88
C SER A 120 -8.39 -12.11 7.91
N LYS A 121 -8.95 -12.66 9.01
CA LYS A 121 -9.40 -11.85 10.16
C LYS A 121 -8.28 -11.00 10.75
N GLN A 122 -7.06 -11.55 10.80
CA GLN A 122 -5.88 -10.85 11.30
C GLN A 122 -5.51 -9.67 10.41
N LEU A 123 -5.58 -9.85 9.08
CA LEU A 123 -5.29 -8.76 8.14
C LEU A 123 -6.36 -7.67 8.21
N ARG A 124 -7.64 -8.04 8.37
CA ARG A 124 -8.74 -7.08 8.57
C ARG A 124 -8.52 -6.23 9.83
N LEU A 125 -8.18 -6.87 10.95
CA LEU A 125 -7.88 -6.13 12.18
C LEU A 125 -6.68 -5.19 12.00
N ILE A 126 -5.62 -5.65 11.31
CA ILE A 126 -4.49 -4.78 10.98
C ILE A 126 -4.90 -3.61 10.09
N ASP A 127 -5.80 -3.82 9.12
CA ASP A 127 -6.33 -2.75 8.26
C ASP A 127 -7.03 -1.67 9.10
N GLU A 128 -7.94 -2.08 10.00
CA GLU A 128 -8.65 -1.19 10.92
C GLU A 128 -7.67 -0.42 11.82
N LEU A 129 -6.67 -1.11 12.39
CA LEU A 129 -5.65 -0.48 13.23
C LEU A 129 -4.80 0.52 12.45
N ARG A 130 -4.41 0.21 11.22
CA ARG A 130 -3.60 1.11 10.39
C ARG A 130 -4.39 2.32 9.90
N TRP A 131 -5.66 2.15 9.55
CA TRP A 131 -6.56 3.27 9.25
C TRP A 131 -6.79 4.15 10.48
N SER A 132 -6.92 3.55 11.65
CA SER A 132 -7.00 4.29 12.92
C SER A 132 -5.72 5.10 13.16
N LEU A 133 -4.54 4.48 13.02
CA LEU A 133 -3.25 5.15 13.14
C LEU A 133 -3.08 6.28 12.13
N PHE A 134 -3.54 6.06 10.90
CA PHE A 134 -3.60 7.09 9.87
C PHE A 134 -4.33 8.30 10.46
N TYR A 135 -5.61 8.20 10.79
CA TYR A 135 -6.32 9.38 11.29
C TYR A 135 -5.76 9.96 12.59
N LEU A 136 -5.37 9.11 13.55
CA LEU A 136 -4.81 9.52 14.84
C LEU A 136 -3.53 10.37 14.68
N ARG A 137 -2.68 10.10 13.68
CA ARG A 137 -1.43 10.85 13.47
C ARG A 137 -1.65 12.35 13.37
N HIS A 138 -2.76 12.79 12.77
CA HIS A 138 -3.05 14.20 12.56
C HIS A 138 -3.28 14.95 13.88
N TYR A 139 -3.84 14.27 14.87
CA TYR A 139 -4.03 14.80 16.22
C TYR A 139 -2.73 14.78 17.01
N ILE A 140 -2.07 13.62 17.03
CA ILE A 140 -0.90 13.36 17.88
C ILE A 140 0.32 14.21 17.48
N LEU A 141 0.62 14.29 16.19
CA LEU A 141 1.79 15.03 15.69
C LEU A 141 1.64 16.56 15.85
N THR A 142 0.42 17.05 16.02
CA THR A 142 0.13 18.49 16.15
C THR A 142 -0.31 18.91 17.57
N CYS A 143 -0.28 18.00 18.54
CA CYS A 143 -0.70 18.26 19.92
C CYS A 143 0.49 18.41 20.86
N ARG A 144 0.58 19.54 21.58
CA ARG A 144 1.63 19.78 22.59
C ARG A 144 1.54 18.82 23.79
N PHE A 145 0.33 18.50 24.24
CA PHE A 145 0.14 17.56 25.36
C PHE A 145 0.48 16.11 24.97
N ALA A 146 0.31 15.75 23.69
CA ALA A 146 0.76 14.46 23.18
C ALA A 146 2.30 14.36 23.19
N LYS A 147 2.98 15.47 22.87
CA LYS A 147 4.44 15.58 22.95
C LYS A 147 4.94 15.42 24.39
N GLU A 148 4.32 16.09 25.35
CA GLU A 148 4.64 15.97 26.78
C GLU A 148 4.46 14.54 27.31
N LYS A 149 3.40 13.83 26.87
CA LYS A 149 3.14 12.43 27.21
C LYS A 149 3.96 11.41 26.39
N ASN A 150 4.94 11.88 25.61
CA ASN A 150 5.78 11.08 24.73
C ASN A 150 5.07 10.24 23.65
N LEU A 151 3.81 10.58 23.30
CA LEU A 151 3.02 9.82 22.33
C LEU A 151 3.54 9.99 20.89
N GLN A 152 4.14 11.15 20.61
CA GLN A 152 4.78 11.41 19.31
C GLN A 152 5.97 10.48 19.09
N GLN A 153 6.83 10.27 20.10
CA GLN A 153 7.95 9.35 20.00
C GLN A 153 7.49 7.90 19.89
N ILE A 154 6.40 7.51 20.57
CA ILE A 154 5.81 6.16 20.41
C ILE A 154 5.40 5.94 18.95
N LEU A 155 4.69 6.89 18.34
CA LEU A 155 4.29 6.79 16.94
C LEU A 155 5.50 6.78 15.98
N GLN A 156 6.50 7.62 16.24
CA GLN A 156 7.71 7.72 15.40
C GLN A 156 8.64 6.51 15.48
N LYS A 157 8.50 5.64 16.49
CA LYS A 157 9.19 4.34 16.54
C LYS A 157 8.65 3.35 15.50
N LEU A 158 7.43 3.56 15.01
CA LEU A 158 6.88 2.78 13.90
C LEU A 158 7.47 3.27 12.57
N PRO A 159 7.69 2.38 11.59
CA PRO A 159 7.97 2.79 10.22
C PRO A 159 6.88 3.74 9.71
N THR A 160 7.27 4.85 9.07
CA THR A 160 6.34 5.93 8.69
C THR A 160 5.14 5.45 7.87
N TYR A 161 5.37 4.56 6.90
CA TYR A 161 4.31 4.00 6.04
C TYR A 161 3.22 3.27 6.83
N MET A 162 3.48 2.80 8.05
CA MET A 162 2.48 2.13 8.90
C MET A 162 1.30 3.03 9.23
N TYR A 163 1.56 4.34 9.37
CA TYR A 163 0.54 5.34 9.68
C TYR A 163 0.33 6.38 8.57
N THR A 164 1.10 6.37 7.48
CA THR A 164 0.84 7.25 6.33
C THR A 164 0.15 6.55 5.16
N ASP A 165 0.37 5.24 4.98
CA ASP A 165 -0.07 4.50 3.79
C ASP A 165 -0.66 3.13 4.18
N PRO A 166 -1.92 3.08 4.68
CA PRO A 166 -2.52 1.88 5.30
C PRO A 166 -2.49 0.61 4.44
N TYR A 167 -2.48 0.76 3.11
CA TYR A 167 -2.49 -0.37 2.17
C TYR A 167 -1.10 -0.87 1.75
N ILE A 168 -0.01 -0.18 2.12
CA ILE A 168 1.35 -0.58 1.73
C ILE A 168 1.95 -1.51 2.80
N TYR A 169 2.43 -2.68 2.38
CA TYR A 169 3.05 -3.68 3.25
C TYR A 169 4.38 -4.17 2.66
N SER A 170 5.28 -4.66 3.52
CA SER A 170 6.39 -5.54 3.14
C SER A 170 6.00 -7.02 3.31
N ILE A 171 6.78 -7.95 2.77
CA ILE A 171 6.56 -9.39 3.04
C ILE A 171 6.72 -9.70 4.53
N GLN A 172 7.68 -9.05 5.20
CA GLN A 172 7.87 -9.17 6.64
C GLN A 172 6.60 -8.79 7.42
N ASP A 173 5.91 -7.72 7.01
CA ASP A 173 4.67 -7.29 7.65
C ASP A 173 3.56 -8.32 7.48
N LEU A 174 3.46 -8.96 6.32
CA LEU A 174 2.48 -10.02 6.07
C LEU A 174 2.75 -11.25 6.94
N PHE A 175 4.01 -11.61 7.17
CA PHE A 175 4.37 -12.65 8.14
C PHE A 175 3.98 -12.27 9.57
N LYS A 176 4.30 -11.05 10.01
CA LYS A 176 3.93 -10.55 11.34
C LYS A 176 2.41 -10.41 11.51
N THR A 177 1.70 -10.12 10.43
CA THR A 177 0.23 -10.11 10.41
C THR A 177 -0.30 -11.51 10.60
N LYS A 178 0.24 -12.50 9.87
CA LYS A 178 -0.16 -13.90 9.98
C LYS A 178 0.12 -14.50 11.35
N SER A 179 1.26 -14.16 11.98
CA SER A 179 1.60 -14.60 13.34
C SER A 179 0.83 -13.84 14.43
N GLY A 180 0.24 -12.68 14.11
CA GLY A 180 -0.43 -11.80 15.07
C GLY A 180 0.52 -10.87 15.84
N ASP A 181 1.83 -10.94 15.57
CA ASP A 181 2.80 -10.08 16.26
C ASP A 181 2.65 -8.61 15.88
N LEU A 182 2.21 -8.32 14.65
CA LEU A 182 1.93 -6.93 14.26
C LEU A 182 0.74 -6.36 15.05
N ILE A 183 -0.28 -7.19 15.36
CA ILE A 183 -1.45 -6.77 16.15
C ILE A 183 -0.99 -6.38 17.56
N LYS A 184 -0.19 -7.24 18.20
CA LYS A 184 0.38 -6.99 19.54
C LYS A 184 1.19 -5.69 19.61
N VAL A 185 1.77 -5.25 18.49
CA VAL A 185 2.50 -3.99 18.40
C VAL A 185 1.56 -2.81 18.19
N LEU A 186 0.63 -2.90 17.24
CA LEU A 186 -0.18 -1.74 16.82
C LEU A 186 -1.36 -1.46 17.76
N GLU A 187 -2.03 -2.50 18.28
CA GLU A 187 -3.26 -2.35 19.07
C GLU A 187 -3.05 -1.52 20.35
N PRO A 188 -2.03 -1.77 21.20
CA PRO A 188 -1.79 -0.94 22.37
C PRO A 188 -1.46 0.52 22.04
N ILE A 189 -0.81 0.75 20.89
CA ILE A 189 -0.50 2.10 20.41
C ILE A 189 -1.80 2.80 20.03
N VAL A 190 -2.65 2.17 19.22
CA VAL A 190 -3.94 2.75 18.82
C VAL A 190 -4.81 3.09 20.04
N ILE A 191 -4.92 2.18 21.01
CA ILE A 191 -5.69 2.41 22.24
C ILE A 191 -5.19 3.64 22.99
N ASN A 192 -3.88 3.74 23.24
CA ASN A 192 -3.28 4.85 23.96
C ASN A 192 -3.43 6.19 23.21
N LEU A 193 -3.19 6.20 21.90
CA LEU A 193 -3.36 7.40 21.08
C LEU A 193 -4.83 7.85 21.05
N ARG A 194 -5.77 6.91 20.95
CA ARG A 194 -7.21 7.18 20.97
C ARG A 194 -7.65 7.76 22.31
N GLU A 195 -7.23 7.14 23.42
CA GLU A 195 -7.51 7.65 24.78
C GLU A 195 -7.00 9.09 24.94
N HIS A 196 -5.80 9.39 24.45
CA HIS A 196 -5.30 10.76 24.45
C HIS A 196 -6.21 11.70 23.66
N VAL A 197 -6.62 11.35 22.44
CA VAL A 197 -7.45 12.26 21.63
C VAL A 197 -8.79 12.56 22.31
N LEU A 198 -9.41 11.55 22.93
CA LEU A 198 -10.70 11.70 23.60
C LEU A 198 -10.61 12.47 24.93
N THR A 199 -9.47 12.42 25.63
CA THR A 199 -9.29 13.08 26.94
C THR A 199 -8.56 14.42 26.86
N CYS A 200 -7.88 14.69 25.76
CA CYS A 200 -7.11 15.92 25.56
C CYS A 200 -7.98 17.03 24.96
N PRO A 201 -8.17 18.17 25.65
CA PRO A 201 -9.03 19.25 25.15
C PRO A 201 -8.61 19.80 23.78
N LEU A 202 -7.30 19.86 23.49
CA LEU A 202 -6.79 20.34 22.20
C LEU A 202 -7.05 19.37 21.04
N CYS A 203 -7.05 18.07 21.31
CA CYS A 203 -7.35 17.06 20.30
C CYS A 203 -8.85 16.93 20.11
N TYR A 204 -9.61 16.90 21.21
CA TYR A 204 -11.06 16.81 21.21
C TYR A 204 -11.71 17.98 20.45
N ALA A 205 -11.19 19.20 20.61
CA ALA A 205 -11.66 20.38 19.87
C ALA A 205 -11.45 20.30 18.35
N LYS A 206 -10.63 19.36 17.85
CA LYS A 206 -10.44 19.06 16.42
C LYS A 206 -11.35 17.92 15.93
N GLY A 207 -12.26 17.44 16.77
CA GLY A 207 -13.32 16.53 16.36
C GLY A 207 -14.29 17.20 15.39
N PHE A 208 -15.15 16.40 14.77
CA PHE A 208 -16.10 16.88 13.77
C PHE A 208 -17.51 16.86 14.33
N ILE A 209 -18.31 17.82 13.89
CA ILE A 209 -19.76 17.77 13.99
C ILE A 209 -20.27 17.34 12.61
N CYS A 210 -21.11 16.31 12.57
CA CYS A 210 -21.67 15.82 11.31
C CYS A 210 -22.60 16.88 10.68
N GLU A 211 -22.24 17.43 9.52
CA GLU A 211 -23.03 18.51 8.86
C GLU A 211 -24.43 18.05 8.38
N ILE A 212 -24.73 16.76 8.45
CA ILE A 212 -26.00 16.20 7.97
C ILE A 212 -27.05 16.17 9.09
N CYS A 213 -26.70 15.64 10.26
CA CYS A 213 -27.60 15.62 11.43
C CYS A 213 -27.46 16.85 12.32
N MET A 214 -26.33 17.56 12.23
CA MET A 214 -26.03 18.78 13.00
C MET A 214 -26.14 18.57 14.52
N ASN A 215 -25.94 17.34 15.00
CA ASN A 215 -25.90 17.05 16.43
C ASN A 215 -24.56 17.49 17.02
N ASP A 216 -24.54 18.67 17.63
CA ASP A 216 -23.35 19.29 18.24
C ASP A 216 -22.91 18.64 19.55
N LYS A 217 -23.77 17.82 20.16
CA LYS A 217 -23.45 17.03 21.36
C LYS A 217 -22.68 15.74 21.06
N ASP A 218 -22.67 15.31 19.80
CA ASP A 218 -22.05 14.06 19.38
C ASP A 218 -20.86 14.34 18.45
N ILE A 219 -19.71 14.56 19.08
CA ILE A 219 -18.45 14.83 18.38
C ILE A 219 -17.90 13.51 17.84
N ILE A 220 -17.72 13.45 16.53
CA ILE A 220 -17.22 12.27 15.82
C ILE A 220 -15.78 12.44 15.38
N PHE A 221 -15.07 11.32 15.28
CA PHE A 221 -13.67 11.29 14.88
C PHE A 221 -13.45 10.31 13.73
N PRO A 222 -12.60 10.65 12.75
CA PRO A 222 -12.37 9.81 11.58
C PRO A 222 -11.67 8.48 11.89
N PHE A 223 -11.09 8.30 13.08
CA PHE A 223 -10.52 7.03 13.52
C PHE A 223 -11.55 6.03 14.08
N ASP A 224 -12.80 6.45 14.32
CA ASP A 224 -13.89 5.54 14.73
C ASP A 224 -14.59 5.00 13.44
N LEU A 225 -13.91 4.06 12.79
CA LEU A 225 -14.19 3.60 11.42
C LEU A 225 -15.56 2.90 11.25
N ASP A 226 -16.14 2.42 12.34
CA ASP A 226 -17.40 1.69 12.39
C ASP A 226 -18.64 2.60 12.39
N ILE A 227 -18.51 3.80 12.97
CA ILE A 227 -19.61 4.77 13.10
C ILE A 227 -19.44 5.99 12.21
N THR A 228 -18.27 6.18 11.59
CA THR A 228 -17.97 7.35 10.77
C THR A 228 -17.68 7.02 9.30
N SER A 229 -17.84 8.03 8.45
CA SER A 229 -17.47 8.03 7.04
C SER A 229 -16.75 9.33 6.72
N VAL A 230 -15.61 9.23 6.04
CA VAL A 230 -14.78 10.38 5.67
C VAL A 230 -14.88 10.64 4.17
N CYS A 231 -15.13 11.90 3.79
CA CYS A 231 -15.16 12.29 2.39
C CYS A 231 -13.75 12.19 1.77
N PRO A 232 -13.54 11.43 0.69
CA PRO A 232 -12.21 11.24 0.11
C PRO A 232 -11.64 12.51 -0.53
N VAL A 233 -12.48 13.52 -0.82
CA VAL A 233 -12.08 14.77 -1.48
C VAL A 233 -11.71 15.86 -0.47
N CYS A 234 -12.59 16.12 0.51
CA CYS A 234 -12.42 17.25 1.43
C CYS A 234 -12.09 16.85 2.87
N GLN A 235 -12.01 15.55 3.16
CA GLN A 235 -11.68 14.99 4.46
C GLN A 235 -12.64 15.39 5.60
N SER A 236 -13.85 15.89 5.28
CA SER A 236 -14.91 16.04 6.27
C SER A 236 -15.41 14.67 6.75
N CYS A 237 -15.63 14.56 8.06
CA CYS A 237 -16.15 13.36 8.71
C CYS A 237 -17.66 13.50 8.96
N PHE A 238 -18.40 12.40 8.77
CA PHE A 238 -19.84 12.28 8.97
C PHE A 238 -20.16 10.97 9.68
N HIS A 239 -21.32 10.85 10.32
CA HIS A 239 -21.80 9.53 10.74
C HIS A 239 -22.01 8.64 9.51
N PHE A 240 -21.64 7.37 9.62
CA PHE A 240 -21.79 6.37 8.56
C PHE A 240 -23.25 6.32 8.07
N GLN A 241 -24.19 6.20 9.00
CA GLN A 241 -25.64 6.17 8.70
C GLN A 241 -26.16 7.48 8.08
N CYS A 242 -25.56 8.63 8.39
CA CYS A 242 -25.96 9.90 7.78
C CYS A 242 -25.51 10.00 6.32
N HIS A 243 -24.34 9.45 6.01
CA HIS A 243 -23.73 9.53 4.68
C HIS A 243 -24.25 8.41 3.74
N GLU A 244 -24.41 7.18 4.23
CA GLU A 244 -24.83 6.02 3.44
C GLU A 244 -26.31 6.07 3.04
N ASN A 245 -27.21 6.41 3.97
CA ASN A 245 -28.67 6.29 3.78
C ASN A 245 -29.28 7.27 2.76
N LYS A 246 -28.46 8.04 2.04
CA LYS A 246 -28.93 9.27 1.44
C LYS A 246 -28.53 9.51 -0.02
N GLN A 247 -27.58 8.77 -0.62
CA GLN A 247 -26.99 9.15 -1.92
C GLN A 247 -26.47 10.62 -1.94
N TYR A 248 -26.16 11.19 -0.77
CA TYR A 248 -25.78 12.61 -0.69
C TYR A 248 -24.35 12.78 -1.17
N HIS A 249 -24.17 13.68 -2.13
CA HIS A 249 -22.86 14.27 -2.37
C HIS A 249 -22.44 15.07 -1.13
N CYS A 250 -21.17 14.97 -0.75
CA CYS A 250 -20.62 15.70 0.40
C CYS A 250 -21.01 17.20 0.37
N PRO A 251 -21.75 17.72 1.38
CA PRO A 251 -22.25 19.10 1.39
C PRO A 251 -21.14 20.15 1.28
N LYS A 252 -20.01 19.94 1.96
CA LYS A 252 -18.83 20.80 1.86
C LYS A 252 -18.24 20.81 0.46
N CYS A 253 -18.16 19.66 -0.21
CA CYS A 253 -17.68 19.59 -1.59
C CYS A 253 -18.62 20.32 -2.56
N GLN A 254 -19.94 20.19 -2.38
CA GLN A 254 -20.92 20.94 -3.17
C GLN A 254 -20.74 22.46 -2.97
N ARG A 255 -20.67 22.92 -1.72
CA ARG A 255 -20.41 24.34 -1.40
C ARG A 255 -19.09 24.85 -1.99
N ASN A 256 -18.05 24.02 -2.01
CA ASN A 256 -16.76 24.37 -2.62
C ASN A 256 -16.86 24.46 -4.15
N LYS A 257 -17.55 23.50 -4.80
CA LYS A 257 -17.77 23.52 -6.25
C LYS A 257 -18.54 24.77 -6.67
N SER A 258 -19.64 25.12 -5.98
CA SER A 258 -20.44 26.31 -6.28
C SER A 258 -19.65 27.61 -6.08
N ARG A 259 -18.80 27.68 -5.03
CA ARG A 259 -17.92 28.85 -4.83
C ARG A 259 -16.88 28.97 -5.94
N ASN A 260 -16.28 27.86 -6.37
CA ASN A 260 -15.28 27.86 -7.43
C ASN A 260 -15.87 28.17 -8.81
N SER A 261 -17.11 27.77 -9.10
CA SER A 261 -17.78 28.15 -10.35
C SER A 261 -18.08 29.65 -10.39
N LEU A 262 -18.53 30.24 -9.28
CA LEU A 262 -18.77 31.68 -9.18
C LEU A 262 -17.49 32.50 -9.36
N THR A 263 -16.36 32.07 -8.78
CA THR A 263 -15.07 32.76 -8.96
C THR A 263 -14.51 32.60 -10.37
N ALA A 264 -14.75 31.47 -11.04
CA ALA A 264 -14.38 31.27 -12.45
C ALA A 264 -15.22 32.17 -13.38
N SER A 265 -16.53 32.25 -13.16
CA SER A 265 -17.43 33.13 -13.92
C SER A 265 -17.11 34.62 -13.73
N ASN A 266 -16.67 35.02 -12.54
CA ASN A 266 -16.24 36.41 -12.29
C ASN A 266 -14.91 36.77 -12.94
N ARG A 267 -14.01 35.80 -13.20
CA ARG A 267 -12.75 36.02 -13.93
C ARG A 267 -12.94 36.11 -15.45
N SER A 268 -13.99 35.50 -15.99
CA SER A 268 -14.37 35.63 -17.40
C SER A 268 -15.17 36.91 -17.70
N ASN A 269 -15.66 37.61 -16.66
CA ASN A 269 -16.45 38.83 -16.78
C ASN A 269 -15.69 40.11 -16.41
N THR A 270 -14.38 40.06 -16.15
CA THR A 270 -13.57 41.27 -16.04
C THR A 270 -13.32 41.85 -17.44
N PRO A 271 -13.82 43.04 -17.78
CA PRO A 271 -13.44 43.69 -19.02
C PRO A 271 -11.97 44.09 -18.90
N THR A 272 -11.15 43.61 -19.82
CA THR A 272 -9.81 44.13 -20.07
C THR A 272 -9.97 45.58 -20.50
N ASN A 273 -9.92 46.53 -19.57
CA ASN A 273 -9.87 47.94 -19.92
C ASN A 273 -8.41 48.25 -20.33
N ILE A 274 -8.08 47.88 -21.57
CA ILE A 274 -6.92 48.45 -22.27
C ILE A 274 -7.42 49.79 -22.78
N GLN A 275 -7.12 50.87 -22.03
CA GLN A 275 -7.18 52.19 -22.60
C GLN A 275 -6.08 52.28 -23.66
N GLN A 276 -6.50 52.22 -24.93
CA GLN A 276 -5.76 52.76 -26.06
C GLN A 276 -5.77 54.29 -25.92
N GLU A 277 -4.61 54.88 -25.64
CA GLU A 277 -4.32 56.24 -26.10
C GLU A 277 -3.59 56.08 -27.43
N ASP A 278 -4.35 56.15 -28.53
CA ASP A 278 -3.82 56.38 -29.87
C ASP A 278 -4.03 57.86 -30.23
N ASP A 279 -2.94 58.44 -30.73
CA ASP A 279 -2.72 59.78 -31.27
C ASP A 279 -3.84 60.36 -32.15
N ILE A 280 -4.07 61.69 -32.06
CA ILE A 280 -4.52 62.52 -33.19
C ILE A 280 -3.81 63.90 -33.19
N ILE A 281 -2.79 64.01 -34.05
CA ILE A 281 -2.56 65.02 -35.11
C ILE A 281 -2.82 66.51 -34.74
N THR A 282 -1.78 67.36 -34.68
CA THR A 282 -1.24 68.23 -35.75
C THR A 282 -0.02 68.99 -35.24
#